data_AF-A0A1I4J6Q8-F1
#
_entry.id   AF-A0A1I4J6Q8-F1
#
_cell.length_a   1.000
_cell.length_b   1.000
_cell.length_c   1.000
_cell.angle_alpha   90.00
_cell.angle_beta   90.00
_cell.angle_gamma   90.00
#
_symmetry.space_group_name_H-M   'P 1'
#
loop_
_entity.id
_entity.type
_entity.pdbx_description
1 polymer ?
#
loop_
_entity_poly.entity_id
_entity_poly.type
_entity_poly.pdbx_seq_one_letter_code
_entity_poly.pdbx_strand_id
1 'polypeptide(L)'
;MKKHQKILMLSATILTTTSFAATSCKSVAANEVTNLQQLSKDKSLPKISVNLETLPQKHSTNPFKDISQSIFKNYINWCYNHEITTRYTPTTYNPNGYVNRGEMATFLYRFAGTPQYIPPFNVFSDITHQNNKNHILWLSATTITRGTGSHYDPNSNVTRGQMAAFLHRMAVVSGNAPAAKKYTSNFKDVKNHMFTNDIGWLSSENITTGYTPTIFKPDASITRGEMAAFLYRFYNVINKKDKSTLNVKDTTIGLNSTWKAQDNFVNATDKSGKKVTFAQITFSGQVYTTKEGTYSITYKYNKINKIAKVTVKNHIKRNNSYQRSKCNIWRS
;
A
#
# COMPACT_ATOMS: atom_id res chain seq x y z
N MET A 1 -37.25 75.69 6.23
CA MET A 1 -36.60 76.94 5.78
C MET A 1 -35.08 76.78 5.83
N LYS A 2 -34.39 77.21 4.76
CA LYS A 2 -32.91 77.29 4.52
C LYS A 2 -32.22 75.96 4.15
N LYS A 3 -31.90 75.69 2.86
CA LYS A 3 -30.78 76.17 1.98
C LYS A 3 -29.41 75.59 2.43
N HIS A 4 -28.77 74.66 1.71
CA HIS A 4 -28.05 74.69 0.40
C HIS A 4 -26.52 74.70 0.58
N GLN A 5 -25.80 73.71 0.00
CA GLN A 5 -24.46 73.78 -0.65
C GLN A 5 -24.01 72.33 -1.00
N LYS A 6 -24.06 71.86 -2.27
CA LYS A 6 -23.05 71.92 -3.36
C LYS A 6 -21.62 71.47 -2.97
N ILE A 7 -21.07 70.43 -3.62
CA ILE A 7 -19.82 70.46 -4.43
C ILE A 7 -19.45 69.07 -5.00
N LEU A 8 -18.75 69.14 -6.13
CA LEU A 8 -18.35 68.21 -7.18
C LEU A 8 -17.60 66.91 -6.82
N MET A 9 -17.76 65.98 -7.77
CA MET A 9 -16.89 64.88 -8.23
C MET A 9 -15.45 64.83 -7.70
N LEU A 10 -15.04 63.64 -7.24
CA LEU A 10 -13.72 63.10 -7.53
C LEU A 10 -13.83 61.63 -7.96
N SER A 11 -13.35 61.39 -9.18
CA SER A 11 -13.07 60.10 -9.78
C SER A 11 -12.06 59.31 -8.95
N ALA A 12 -12.42 58.11 -8.52
CA ALA A 12 -11.48 57.10 -8.06
C ALA A 12 -11.46 55.95 -9.08
N THR A 13 -10.58 56.07 -10.06
CA THR A 13 -10.09 54.95 -10.87
C THR A 13 -9.37 53.99 -9.93
N ILE A 14 -10.04 52.92 -9.50
CA ILE A 14 -9.37 51.80 -8.83
C ILE A 14 -9.12 50.73 -9.88
N LEU A 15 -7.83 50.48 -10.09
CA LEU A 15 -7.27 49.46 -10.96
C LEU A 15 -8.00 48.12 -10.78
N THR A 16 -8.45 47.58 -11.92
CA THR A 16 -8.62 46.15 -12.13
C THR A 16 -7.30 45.44 -11.85
N THR A 17 -7.20 44.71 -10.75
CA THR A 17 -6.47 43.44 -10.66
C THR A 17 -6.79 42.79 -9.31
N THR A 18 -7.82 41.94 -9.29
CA THR A 18 -7.92 40.66 -8.55
C THR A 18 -9.38 40.22 -8.46
N SER A 19 -9.92 39.55 -9.48
CA SER A 19 -11.20 38.80 -9.31
C SER A 19 -11.20 37.38 -9.87
N PHE A 20 -10.14 36.96 -10.57
CA PHE A 20 -10.07 35.59 -11.09
C PHE A 20 -9.73 34.54 -10.03
N ALA A 21 -8.93 34.86 -9.01
CA ALA A 21 -8.61 33.91 -7.94
C ALA A 21 -9.76 33.69 -6.94
N ALA A 22 -10.54 34.73 -6.63
CA ALA A 22 -11.64 34.64 -5.67
C ALA A 22 -12.86 33.89 -6.22
N THR A 23 -13.08 33.94 -7.53
CA THR A 23 -14.23 33.29 -8.18
C THR A 23 -14.00 31.79 -8.39
N SER A 24 -12.77 31.36 -8.69
CA SER A 24 -12.44 29.93 -8.82
C SER A 24 -12.35 29.22 -7.46
N CYS A 25 -11.80 29.86 -6.43
CA CYS A 25 -11.80 29.29 -5.08
C CYS A 25 -13.23 29.12 -4.51
N LYS A 26 -14.15 30.07 -4.80
CA LYS A 26 -15.55 29.96 -4.35
C LYS A 26 -16.32 28.83 -5.04
N SER A 27 -16.11 28.61 -6.34
CA SER A 27 -16.79 27.53 -7.06
C SER A 27 -16.25 26.14 -6.71
N VAL A 28 -14.93 26.01 -6.47
CA VAL A 28 -14.32 24.77 -5.97
C VAL A 28 -14.81 24.46 -4.56
N ALA A 29 -14.82 25.44 -3.65
CA ALA A 29 -15.33 25.25 -2.28
C ALA A 29 -16.82 24.89 -2.25
N ALA A 30 -17.66 25.52 -3.10
CA ALA A 30 -19.08 25.19 -3.19
C ALA A 30 -19.32 23.75 -3.70
N ASN A 31 -18.52 23.31 -4.67
CA ASN A 31 -18.59 21.94 -5.19
C ASN A 31 -18.11 20.90 -4.16
N GLU A 32 -17.06 21.20 -3.39
CA GLU A 32 -16.60 20.35 -2.29
C GLU A 32 -17.66 20.24 -1.17
N VAL A 33 -18.29 21.36 -0.79
CA VAL A 33 -19.37 21.36 0.20
C VAL A 33 -20.57 20.54 -0.27
N THR A 34 -20.97 20.68 -1.54
CA THR A 34 -22.09 19.91 -2.11
C THR A 34 -21.79 18.40 -2.16
N ASN A 35 -20.55 18.04 -2.49
CA ASN A 35 -20.10 16.64 -2.48
C ASN A 35 -20.09 16.05 -1.06
N LEU A 36 -19.60 16.80 -0.06
CA LEU A 36 -19.61 16.36 1.34
C LEU A 36 -21.03 16.22 1.90
N GLN A 37 -21.95 17.10 1.52
CA GLN A 37 -23.36 16.99 1.90
C GLN A 37 -24.01 15.73 1.30
N GLN A 38 -23.71 15.41 0.04
CA GLN A 38 -24.20 14.20 -0.59
C GLN A 38 -23.63 12.93 0.08
N LEU A 39 -22.31 12.89 0.29
CA LEU A 39 -21.64 11.78 0.98
C LEU A 39 -22.15 11.57 2.42
N SER A 40 -22.47 12.66 3.12
CA SER A 40 -23.09 12.62 4.45
C SER A 40 -24.48 12.00 4.43
N LYS A 41 -25.33 12.37 3.46
CA LYS A 41 -26.65 11.75 3.24
C LYS A 41 -26.51 10.25 2.94
N ASP A 42 -25.51 9.88 2.15
CA ASP A 42 -25.23 8.50 1.76
C ASP A 42 -24.48 7.71 2.87
N LYS A 43 -24.19 8.33 4.02
CA LYS A 43 -23.44 7.75 5.15
C LYS A 43 -22.11 7.12 4.72
N SER A 44 -21.42 7.78 3.79
CA SER A 44 -20.14 7.31 3.27
C SER A 44 -19.07 8.39 3.44
N LEU A 45 -17.88 8.01 3.89
CA LEU A 45 -16.77 8.94 4.02
C LEU A 45 -16.02 9.07 2.68
N PRO A 46 -15.41 10.23 2.40
CA PRO A 46 -14.42 10.35 1.34
C PRO A 46 -13.36 9.27 1.49
N LYS A 47 -13.12 8.50 0.42
CA LYS A 47 -12.15 7.41 0.45
C LYS A 47 -10.74 7.97 0.49
N ILE A 48 -9.89 7.39 1.33
CA ILE A 48 -8.47 7.76 1.44
C ILE A 48 -7.58 6.53 1.29
N SER A 49 -6.34 6.75 0.86
CA SER A 49 -5.34 5.68 0.71
C SER A 49 -4.64 5.35 2.02
N VAL A 50 -4.13 4.13 2.14
CA VAL A 50 -3.28 3.69 3.24
C VAL A 50 -1.87 3.43 2.72
N ASN A 51 -0.87 4.09 3.31
CA ASN A 51 0.53 3.75 3.12
C ASN A 51 1.05 3.08 4.39
N LEU A 52 1.66 1.90 4.25
CA LEU A 52 2.27 1.19 5.37
C LEU A 52 3.78 1.34 5.26
N GLU A 53 4.33 2.21 6.11
CA GLU A 53 5.76 2.46 6.18
C GLU A 53 6.41 1.65 7.30
N THR A 54 7.73 1.57 7.27
CA THR A 54 8.50 1.02 8.39
C THR A 54 8.29 1.88 9.62
N LEU A 55 7.87 1.27 10.73
CA LEU A 55 7.64 1.99 11.97
C LEU A 55 8.97 2.23 12.69
N PRO A 56 9.23 3.45 13.19
CA PRO A 56 10.41 3.70 14.01
C PRO A 56 10.27 3.03 15.37
N GLN A 57 11.38 2.59 15.92
CA GLN A 57 11.44 2.19 17.32
C GLN A 57 11.47 3.45 18.21
N LYS A 58 10.44 3.62 19.03
CA LYS A 58 10.24 4.76 19.96
C LYS A 58 10.64 4.42 21.40
N HIS A 59 10.60 3.15 21.76
CA HIS A 59 11.02 2.69 23.09
C HIS A 59 11.97 1.49 22.98
N SER A 60 12.86 1.37 23.96
CA SER A 60 13.80 0.22 24.07
C SER A 60 13.36 -0.78 25.13
N THR A 61 12.57 -0.34 26.11
CA THR A 61 12.04 -1.15 27.20
C THR A 61 10.55 -0.84 27.41
N ASN A 62 9.85 -1.76 28.07
CA ASN A 62 8.43 -1.60 28.42
C ASN A 62 8.22 -1.68 29.93
N PRO A 63 7.13 -1.11 30.46
CA PRO A 63 6.85 -1.08 31.90
C PRO A 63 6.02 -2.28 32.41
N PHE A 64 5.78 -3.30 31.58
CA PHE A 64 4.77 -4.33 31.86
C PHE A 64 5.29 -5.42 32.79
N LYS A 65 4.68 -5.54 33.96
CA LYS A 65 5.02 -6.57 34.96
C LYS A 65 4.29 -7.89 34.70
N ASP A 66 3.12 -7.84 34.07
CA ASP A 66 2.19 -8.95 33.87
C ASP A 66 2.45 -9.79 32.60
N ILE A 67 3.54 -9.53 31.88
CA ILE A 67 3.90 -10.28 30.66
C ILE A 67 5.10 -11.21 30.85
N SER A 68 5.67 -11.29 32.05
CA SER A 68 6.89 -12.07 32.32
C SER A 68 6.76 -13.55 31.93
N GLN A 69 5.59 -14.13 32.20
CA GLN A 69 5.22 -15.52 31.87
C GLN A 69 4.43 -15.66 30.56
N SER A 70 4.18 -14.57 29.84
CA SER A 70 3.41 -14.63 28.59
C SER A 70 4.27 -15.15 27.45
N ILE A 71 3.78 -16.16 26.73
CA ILE A 71 4.40 -16.62 25.47
C ILE A 71 4.42 -15.53 24.40
N PHE A 72 3.60 -14.48 24.55
CA PHE A 72 3.52 -13.35 23.63
C PHE A 72 4.44 -12.17 24.02
N LYS A 73 5.22 -12.30 25.10
CA LYS A 73 6.07 -11.24 25.67
C LYS A 73 6.87 -10.49 24.60
N ASN A 74 7.57 -11.20 23.72
CA ASN A 74 8.42 -10.57 22.70
C ASN A 74 7.60 -9.77 21.67
N TYR A 75 6.43 -10.27 21.28
CA TYR A 75 5.54 -9.56 20.35
C TYR A 75 4.91 -8.33 21.00
N ILE A 76 4.51 -8.44 22.28
CA ILE A 76 3.98 -7.32 23.06
C ILE A 76 5.05 -6.23 23.21
N ASN A 77 6.29 -6.62 23.55
CA ASN A 77 7.42 -5.69 23.63
C ASN A 77 7.63 -4.97 22.30
N TRP A 78 7.62 -5.71 21.19
CA TRP A 78 7.78 -5.11 19.86
C TRP A 78 6.65 -4.13 19.55
N CYS A 79 5.38 -4.50 19.77
CA CYS A 79 4.26 -3.59 19.55
C CYS A 79 4.35 -2.33 20.40
N TYR A 80 4.79 -2.43 21.65
CA TYR A 80 4.97 -1.28 22.52
C TYR A 80 6.12 -0.40 22.04
N ASN A 81 7.26 -0.99 21.68
CA ASN A 81 8.43 -0.29 21.20
C ASN A 81 8.18 0.52 19.93
N HIS A 82 7.16 0.18 19.15
CA HIS A 82 6.74 0.89 17.92
C HIS A 82 5.42 1.67 18.09
N GLU A 83 4.97 1.89 19.34
CA GLU A 83 3.75 2.62 19.68
C GLU A 83 2.45 2.07 19.06
N ILE A 84 2.46 0.82 18.59
CA ILE A 84 1.27 0.12 18.08
C ILE A 84 0.29 -0.18 19.22
N THR A 85 0.83 -0.43 20.42
CA THR A 85 0.06 -0.68 21.62
C THR A 85 0.49 0.21 22.77
N THR A 86 -0.43 0.43 23.69
CA THR A 86 -0.20 1.21 24.91
C THR A 86 -0.52 0.39 26.14
N ARG A 87 -0.28 0.99 27.30
CA ARG A 87 -0.51 0.41 28.61
C ARG A 87 -2.01 0.21 28.90
N TYR A 88 -2.36 -0.85 29.63
CA TYR A 88 -3.72 -1.09 30.16
C TYR A 88 -3.88 -0.40 31.52
N THR A 89 -2.90 -0.57 32.41
CA THR A 89 -2.62 0.30 33.56
C THR A 89 -1.17 0.78 33.47
N PRO A 90 -0.69 1.74 34.28
CA PRO A 90 0.70 2.21 34.19
C PRO A 90 1.78 1.11 34.13
N THR A 91 1.53 -0.06 34.72
CA THR A 91 2.49 -1.18 34.78
C THR A 91 1.96 -2.51 34.22
N THR A 92 0.79 -2.53 33.56
CA THR A 92 0.21 -3.77 33.03
C THR A 92 -0.24 -3.65 31.58
N TYR A 93 -0.18 -4.77 30.86
CA TYR A 93 -0.60 -4.91 29.48
C TYR A 93 -1.95 -5.63 29.30
N ASN A 94 -2.27 -6.54 30.22
CA ASN A 94 -3.37 -7.50 30.18
C ASN A 94 -3.31 -8.42 28.93
N PRO A 95 -2.32 -9.32 28.81
CA PRO A 95 -2.14 -10.14 27.60
C PRO A 95 -3.29 -11.12 27.33
N ASN A 96 -4.00 -11.55 28.37
CA ASN A 96 -5.10 -12.52 28.25
C ASN A 96 -6.48 -11.86 28.07
N GLY A 97 -6.57 -10.54 28.23
CA GLY A 97 -7.80 -9.80 27.97
C GLY A 97 -8.19 -9.85 26.49
N TYR A 98 -9.49 -9.94 26.22
CA TYR A 98 -9.99 -9.89 24.84
C TYR A 98 -9.90 -8.49 24.26
N VAL A 99 -9.71 -8.42 22.94
CA VAL A 99 -9.69 -7.16 22.18
C VAL A 99 -11.09 -6.86 21.67
N ASN A 100 -11.62 -5.68 22.00
CA ASN A 100 -12.85 -5.19 21.39
C ASN A 100 -12.60 -4.49 20.04
N ARG A 101 -13.67 -4.25 19.28
CA ARG A 101 -13.58 -3.69 17.92
C ARG A 101 -12.99 -2.28 17.89
N GLY A 102 -13.28 -1.45 18.90
CA GLY A 102 -12.70 -0.11 19.02
C GLY A 102 -11.19 -0.13 19.34
N GLU A 103 -10.75 -1.09 20.15
CA GLU A 103 -9.33 -1.35 20.40
C GLU A 103 -8.63 -1.86 19.13
N MET A 104 -9.26 -2.77 18.39
CA MET A 104 -8.75 -3.24 17.09
C MET A 104 -8.56 -2.08 16.10
N ALA A 105 -9.52 -1.16 16.01
CA ALA A 105 -9.37 0.06 15.22
C ALA A 105 -8.14 0.87 15.64
N THR A 106 -7.91 0.99 16.95
CA THR A 106 -6.75 1.70 17.50
C THR A 106 -5.44 1.01 17.19
N PHE A 107 -5.37 -0.32 17.29
CA PHE A 107 -4.21 -1.10 16.89
C PHE A 107 -3.83 -0.87 15.42
N LEU A 108 -4.81 -0.94 14.51
CA LEU A 108 -4.54 -0.78 13.07
C LEU A 108 -4.21 0.67 12.68
N TYR A 109 -4.85 1.65 13.31
CA TYR A 109 -4.52 3.07 13.10
C TYR A 109 -3.09 3.38 13.54
N ARG A 110 -2.67 2.88 14.71
CA ARG A 110 -1.28 3.03 15.18
C ARG A 110 -0.29 2.24 14.34
N PHE A 111 -0.67 1.04 13.91
CA PHE A 111 0.12 0.23 12.97
C PHE A 111 0.37 0.96 11.65
N ALA A 112 -0.57 1.79 11.19
CA ALA A 112 -0.39 2.65 10.02
C ALA A 112 0.43 3.93 10.28
N GLY A 113 1.09 4.05 11.45
CA GLY A 113 1.92 5.20 11.79
C GLY A 113 1.16 6.40 12.33
N THR A 114 -0.04 6.21 12.88
CA THR A 114 -0.88 7.29 13.45
C THR A 114 -1.15 8.45 12.47
N PRO A 115 -1.67 8.17 11.27
CA PRO A 115 -1.86 9.18 10.23
C PRO A 115 -2.82 10.27 10.72
N GLN A 116 -2.47 11.55 10.57
CA GLN A 116 -3.36 12.65 10.96
C GLN A 116 -4.66 12.60 10.14
N TYR A 117 -5.77 12.28 10.80
CA TYR A 117 -7.07 12.19 10.15
C TYR A 117 -8.17 12.84 10.98
N ILE A 118 -8.85 13.82 10.36
CA ILE A 118 -10.01 14.50 10.92
C ILE A 118 -11.20 14.15 10.01
N PRO A 119 -12.14 13.32 10.48
CA PRO A 119 -13.30 12.95 9.68
C PRO A 119 -14.24 14.15 9.50
N PRO A 120 -14.78 14.38 8.28
CA PRO A 120 -15.71 15.49 8.03
C PRO A 120 -17.06 15.32 8.74
N PHE A 121 -17.46 14.09 9.02
CA PHE A 121 -18.67 13.75 9.78
C PHE A 121 -18.56 12.31 10.32
N ASN A 122 -19.49 11.95 11.20
CA ASN A 122 -19.59 10.60 11.73
C ASN A 122 -20.61 9.77 10.93
N VAL A 123 -20.22 8.58 10.48
CA VAL A 123 -21.10 7.66 9.73
C VAL A 123 -21.76 6.58 10.59
N PHE A 124 -21.35 6.44 11.85
CA PHE A 124 -21.85 5.39 12.76
C PHE A 124 -22.62 5.98 13.95
N SER A 125 -23.87 5.57 14.14
CA SER A 125 -24.76 6.12 15.17
C SER A 125 -24.31 5.79 16.60
N ASP A 126 -23.60 4.68 16.80
CA ASP A 126 -23.08 4.21 18.08
C ASP A 126 -21.69 4.78 18.44
N ILE A 127 -21.13 5.68 17.61
CA ILE A 127 -19.83 6.31 17.84
C ILE A 127 -20.00 7.78 18.23
N THR A 128 -20.27 8.05 19.50
CA THR A 128 -20.54 9.42 20.00
C THR A 128 -19.28 10.09 20.56
N HIS A 129 -18.74 9.57 21.69
CA HIS A 129 -17.64 10.17 22.47
C HIS A 129 -16.56 9.15 22.85
N GLN A 130 -15.94 8.50 21.87
CA GLN A 130 -14.89 7.51 22.13
C GLN A 130 -13.52 8.05 21.72
N ASN A 131 -12.49 7.81 22.54
CA ASN A 131 -11.09 8.16 22.22
C ASN A 131 -10.60 7.52 20.90
N ASN A 132 -11.25 6.45 20.46
CA ASN A 132 -10.97 5.74 19.22
C ASN A 132 -11.88 6.15 18.04
N LYS A 133 -12.76 7.15 18.20
CA LYS A 133 -13.70 7.60 17.15
C LYS A 133 -12.99 7.90 15.82
N ASN A 134 -11.92 8.69 15.87
CA ASN A 134 -11.18 9.05 14.67
C ASN A 134 -10.45 7.84 14.07
N HIS A 135 -10.00 6.88 14.91
CA HIS A 135 -9.42 5.63 14.42
C HIS A 135 -10.46 4.81 13.65
N ILE A 136 -11.67 4.65 14.22
CA ILE A 136 -12.77 3.91 13.58
C ILE A 136 -13.16 4.57 12.25
N LEU A 137 -13.31 5.89 12.24
CA LEU A 137 -13.68 6.63 11.03
C LEU A 137 -12.56 6.60 9.98
N TRP A 138 -11.29 6.61 10.38
CA TRP A 138 -10.16 6.38 9.47
C TRP A 138 -10.20 4.98 8.84
N LEU A 139 -10.47 3.93 9.64
CA LEU A 139 -10.64 2.57 9.11
C LEU A 139 -11.79 2.48 8.10
N SER A 140 -12.85 3.26 8.31
CA SER A 140 -13.99 3.31 7.39
C SER A 140 -13.64 4.05 6.08
N ALA A 141 -12.99 5.21 6.18
CA ALA A 141 -12.55 6.00 5.02
C ALA A 141 -11.51 5.25 4.17
N THR A 142 -10.68 4.41 4.79
CA THR A 142 -9.72 3.54 4.10
C THR A 142 -10.32 2.23 3.61
N THR A 143 -11.60 1.97 3.89
CA THR A 143 -12.32 0.73 3.53
C THR A 143 -11.81 -0.56 4.21
N ILE A 144 -11.01 -0.44 5.26
CA ILE A 144 -10.58 -1.57 6.10
C ILE A 144 -11.79 -2.15 6.86
N THR A 145 -12.76 -1.31 7.22
CA THR A 145 -14.05 -1.71 7.79
C THR A 145 -15.22 -1.03 7.08
N ARG A 146 -16.40 -1.64 7.20
CA ARG A 146 -17.68 -1.08 6.75
C ARG A 146 -18.71 -0.98 7.89
N GLY A 147 -18.34 -1.36 9.11
CA GLY A 147 -19.30 -1.54 10.21
C GLY A 147 -20.36 -2.61 9.92
N THR A 148 -21.47 -2.51 10.64
CA THR A 148 -22.67 -3.35 10.59
C THR A 148 -23.87 -2.46 10.21
N GLY A 149 -23.85 -1.95 8.98
CA GLY A 149 -24.83 -0.95 8.53
C GLY A 149 -24.54 0.42 9.14
N SER A 150 -25.46 0.95 9.93
CA SER A 150 -25.26 2.24 10.62
C SER A 150 -24.49 2.14 11.93
N HIS A 151 -24.09 0.94 12.36
CA HIS A 151 -23.38 0.69 13.61
C HIS A 151 -21.95 0.22 13.35
N TYR A 152 -21.08 0.34 14.34
CA TYR A 152 -19.73 -0.23 14.31
C TYR A 152 -19.51 -1.33 15.35
N ASP A 153 -20.24 -1.28 16.46
CA ASP A 153 -20.19 -2.16 17.64
C ASP A 153 -18.82 -2.16 18.35
N PRO A 154 -18.30 -0.99 18.76
CA PRO A 154 -16.90 -0.85 19.24
C PRO A 154 -16.59 -1.66 20.49
N ASN A 155 -17.58 -1.92 21.34
CA ASN A 155 -17.40 -2.65 22.59
C ASN A 155 -17.50 -4.18 22.42
N SER A 156 -17.91 -4.66 21.24
CA SER A 156 -17.99 -6.10 20.98
C SER A 156 -16.60 -6.69 20.77
N ASN A 157 -16.39 -7.91 21.29
CA ASN A 157 -15.13 -8.63 21.12
C ASN A 157 -14.89 -9.02 19.66
N VAL A 158 -13.64 -8.91 19.22
CA VAL A 158 -13.23 -9.31 17.87
C VAL A 158 -12.94 -10.80 17.85
N THR A 159 -13.59 -11.53 16.95
CA THR A 159 -13.23 -12.93 16.70
C THR A 159 -11.95 -13.02 15.86
N ARG A 160 -11.24 -14.14 15.95
CA ARG A 160 -10.02 -14.37 15.15
C ARG A 160 -10.28 -14.30 13.65
N GLY A 161 -11.44 -14.76 13.19
CA GLY A 161 -11.86 -14.64 11.79
C GLY A 161 -12.10 -13.18 11.39
N GLN A 162 -12.73 -12.37 12.25
CA GLN A 162 -12.88 -10.94 11.99
C GLN A 162 -11.52 -10.24 11.94
N MET A 163 -10.61 -10.54 12.88
CA MET A 163 -9.23 -10.03 12.86
C MET A 163 -8.51 -10.38 11.56
N ALA A 164 -8.65 -11.62 11.07
CA ALA A 164 -8.09 -12.03 9.79
C ALA A 164 -8.60 -11.16 8.63
N ALA A 165 -9.91 -10.89 8.59
CA ALA A 165 -10.50 -10.03 7.58
C ALA A 165 -10.01 -8.58 7.66
N PHE A 166 -9.83 -8.03 8.86
CA PHE A 166 -9.24 -6.69 9.04
C PHE A 166 -7.81 -6.62 8.48
N LEU A 167 -6.94 -7.57 8.83
CA LEU A 167 -5.54 -7.58 8.35
C LEU A 167 -5.46 -7.80 6.84
N HIS A 168 -6.26 -8.72 6.30
CA HIS A 168 -6.28 -8.97 4.87
C HIS A 168 -6.79 -7.75 4.09
N ARG A 169 -7.87 -7.09 4.53
CA ARG A 169 -8.34 -5.84 3.92
C ARG A 169 -7.29 -4.75 3.99
N MET A 170 -6.63 -4.58 5.14
CA MET A 170 -5.54 -3.62 5.29
C MET A 170 -4.39 -3.90 4.30
N ALA A 171 -4.04 -5.18 4.10
CA ALA A 171 -3.07 -5.58 3.10
C ALA A 171 -3.54 -5.26 1.67
N VAL A 172 -4.83 -5.48 1.36
CA VAL A 172 -5.40 -5.18 0.04
C VAL A 172 -5.38 -3.68 -0.26
N VAL A 173 -5.89 -2.84 0.66
CA VAL A 173 -6.01 -1.39 0.43
C VAL A 173 -4.65 -0.68 0.43
N SER A 174 -3.63 -1.28 1.05
CA SER A 174 -2.23 -0.81 0.97
C SER A 174 -1.44 -1.39 -0.21
N GLY A 175 -2.07 -2.23 -1.05
CA GLY A 175 -1.42 -2.85 -2.20
C GLY A 175 -0.45 -3.98 -1.88
N ASN A 176 -0.47 -4.51 -0.66
CA ASN A 176 0.34 -5.63 -0.19
C ASN A 176 -0.32 -7.01 -0.42
N ALA A 177 -1.60 -7.04 -0.79
CA ALA A 177 -2.32 -8.25 -1.19
C ALA A 177 -3.27 -7.98 -2.37
N PRO A 178 -3.42 -8.93 -3.32
CA PRO A 178 -4.38 -8.80 -4.42
C PRO A 178 -5.83 -9.01 -3.95
N ALA A 179 -6.73 -8.07 -4.28
CA ALA A 179 -8.13 -8.08 -3.86
C ALA A 179 -8.95 -9.30 -4.35
N ALA A 180 -8.69 -9.74 -5.59
CA ALA A 180 -9.49 -10.79 -6.24
C ALA A 180 -8.95 -12.21 -6.03
N LYS A 181 -7.78 -12.37 -5.41
CA LYS A 181 -7.14 -13.69 -5.28
C LYS A 181 -7.87 -14.54 -4.24
N LYS A 182 -8.03 -15.81 -4.57
CA LYS A 182 -8.55 -16.84 -3.66
C LYS A 182 -7.41 -17.58 -2.98
N TYR A 183 -7.57 -17.84 -1.70
CA TYR A 183 -6.62 -18.55 -0.86
C TYR A 183 -7.31 -19.69 -0.11
N THR A 184 -6.54 -20.72 0.19
CA THR A 184 -6.97 -21.88 0.97
C THR A 184 -6.02 -22.09 2.14
N SER A 185 -6.46 -22.84 3.14
CA SER A 185 -5.62 -23.25 4.28
C SER A 185 -5.90 -24.71 4.65
N ASN A 186 -5.04 -25.29 5.48
CA ASN A 186 -5.19 -26.64 6.00
C ASN A 186 -6.12 -26.73 7.23
N PHE A 187 -6.70 -25.59 7.65
CA PHE A 187 -7.58 -25.55 8.81
C PHE A 187 -8.96 -26.14 8.47
N LYS A 188 -9.33 -27.22 9.15
CA LYS A 188 -10.55 -27.97 8.89
C LYS A 188 -11.81 -27.20 9.30
N ASP A 189 -11.72 -26.42 10.37
CA ASP A 189 -12.77 -25.58 10.94
C ASP A 189 -13.00 -24.27 10.16
N VAL A 190 -12.31 -24.06 9.04
CA VAL A 190 -12.39 -22.83 8.25
C VAL A 190 -13.10 -23.01 6.92
N LYS A 191 -13.15 -24.22 6.33
CA LYS A 191 -13.54 -24.43 4.91
C LYS A 191 -14.87 -23.78 4.47
N ASN A 192 -15.87 -23.74 5.35
CA ASN A 192 -17.20 -23.17 5.06
C ASN A 192 -17.46 -21.86 5.83
N HIS A 193 -16.41 -21.24 6.37
CA HIS A 193 -16.51 -20.03 7.19
C HIS A 193 -16.55 -18.77 6.31
N MET A 194 -17.27 -17.72 6.72
CA MET A 194 -17.35 -16.48 5.94
C MET A 194 -15.98 -15.78 5.73
N PHE A 195 -15.03 -16.04 6.64
CA PHE A 195 -13.64 -15.52 6.58
C PHE A 195 -12.64 -16.53 6.00
N THR A 196 -13.10 -17.56 5.28
CA THR A 196 -12.22 -18.61 4.71
C THR A 196 -11.06 -18.03 3.92
N ASN A 197 -11.36 -17.08 3.04
CA ASN A 197 -10.36 -16.49 2.16
C ASN A 197 -9.33 -15.65 2.92
N ASP A 198 -9.78 -14.85 3.90
CA ASP A 198 -8.92 -14.00 4.72
C ASP A 198 -7.97 -14.85 5.56
N ILE A 199 -8.49 -15.90 6.20
CA ILE A 199 -7.69 -16.86 6.98
C ILE A 199 -6.73 -17.63 6.07
N GLY A 200 -7.16 -18.00 4.86
CA GLY A 200 -6.32 -18.58 3.82
C GLY A 200 -5.14 -17.69 3.46
N TRP A 201 -5.36 -16.39 3.27
CA TRP A 201 -4.29 -15.43 3.00
C TRP A 201 -3.29 -15.36 4.16
N LEU A 202 -3.78 -15.22 5.40
CA LEU A 202 -2.94 -15.19 6.60
C LEU A 202 -2.09 -16.47 6.70
N SER A 203 -2.66 -17.63 6.40
CA SER A 203 -1.95 -18.92 6.41
C SER A 203 -0.86 -18.94 5.33
N SER A 204 -1.16 -18.48 4.11
CA SER A 204 -0.23 -18.49 2.98
C SER A 204 0.99 -17.57 3.17
N GLU A 205 0.82 -16.48 3.92
CA GLU A 205 1.90 -15.53 4.24
C GLU A 205 2.60 -15.85 5.57
N ASN A 206 2.22 -16.96 6.24
CA ASN A 206 2.72 -17.38 7.56
C ASN A 206 2.44 -16.35 8.68
N ILE A 207 1.34 -15.62 8.58
CA ILE A 207 0.83 -14.71 9.62
C ILE A 207 0.08 -15.52 10.70
N THR A 208 -0.41 -16.71 10.38
CA THR A 208 -1.01 -17.65 11.34
C THR A 208 -0.43 -19.06 11.18
N THR A 209 -0.31 -19.76 12.31
CA THR A 209 -0.03 -21.20 12.39
C THR A 209 -1.22 -22.00 12.91
N GLY A 210 -2.34 -21.33 13.22
CA GLY A 210 -3.48 -21.93 13.92
C GLY A 210 -3.22 -22.17 15.40
N TYR A 211 -4.24 -22.68 16.10
CA TYR A 211 -4.11 -23.28 17.43
C TYR A 211 -3.39 -24.62 17.34
N THR A 212 -3.68 -25.37 16.27
CA THR A 212 -2.95 -26.55 15.84
C THR A 212 -2.72 -26.44 14.33
N PRO A 213 -1.90 -27.31 13.71
CA PRO A 213 -1.71 -27.29 12.26
C PRO A 213 -3.01 -27.44 11.42
N THR A 214 -4.12 -27.86 12.03
CA THR A 214 -5.40 -28.08 11.34
C THR A 214 -6.60 -27.37 11.98
N ILE A 215 -6.41 -26.59 13.06
CA ILE A 215 -7.48 -25.88 13.76
C ILE A 215 -7.12 -24.39 13.92
N PHE A 216 -8.00 -23.49 13.49
CA PHE A 216 -7.80 -22.04 13.57
C PHE A 216 -8.63 -21.33 14.65
N LYS A 217 -9.82 -21.83 14.97
CA LYS A 217 -10.88 -21.26 15.82
C LYS A 217 -11.35 -19.87 15.35
N PRO A 218 -12.04 -19.76 14.18
CA PRO A 218 -12.40 -18.47 13.61
C PRO A 218 -13.38 -17.66 14.48
N ASP A 219 -14.25 -18.32 15.24
CA ASP A 219 -15.26 -17.65 16.07
C ASP A 219 -14.79 -17.33 17.51
N ALA A 220 -13.62 -17.82 17.91
CA ALA A 220 -13.07 -17.50 19.22
C ALA A 220 -12.63 -16.02 19.27
N SER A 221 -12.95 -15.33 20.37
CA SER A 221 -12.44 -13.98 20.63
C SER A 221 -10.92 -13.99 20.73
N ILE A 222 -10.27 -12.98 20.16
CA ILE A 222 -8.82 -12.85 20.17
C ILE A 222 -8.36 -12.12 21.44
N THR A 223 -7.31 -12.64 22.07
CA THR A 223 -6.64 -11.97 23.20
C THR A 223 -5.68 -10.88 22.71
N ARG A 224 -5.35 -9.93 23.59
CA ARG A 224 -4.40 -8.85 23.33
C ARG A 224 -2.99 -9.38 23.00
N GLY A 225 -2.55 -10.43 23.69
CA GLY A 225 -1.28 -11.10 23.41
C GLY A 225 -1.25 -11.77 22.03
N GLU A 226 -2.31 -12.49 21.66
CA GLU A 226 -2.43 -13.04 20.31
C GLU A 226 -2.42 -11.94 19.25
N MET A 227 -3.18 -10.84 19.46
CA MET A 227 -3.21 -9.70 18.54
C MET A 227 -1.81 -9.14 18.29
N ALA A 228 -0.99 -8.96 19.33
CA ALA A 228 0.39 -8.50 19.18
C ALA A 228 1.21 -9.44 18.28
N ALA A 229 1.04 -10.75 18.43
CA ALA A 229 1.72 -11.74 17.61
C ALA A 229 1.28 -11.67 16.13
N PHE A 230 -0.02 -11.47 15.87
CA PHE A 230 -0.54 -11.27 14.52
C PHE A 230 0.00 -10.00 13.86
N LEU A 231 -0.02 -8.87 14.58
CA LEU A 231 0.49 -7.59 14.08
C LEU A 231 2.00 -7.66 13.79
N TYR A 232 2.79 -8.29 14.66
CA TYR A 232 4.21 -8.51 14.42
C TYR A 232 4.48 -9.32 13.14
N ARG A 233 3.79 -10.45 12.97
CA ARG A 233 3.96 -11.28 11.77
C ARG A 233 3.46 -10.57 10.51
N PHE A 234 2.35 -9.83 10.61
CA PHE A 234 1.86 -9.00 9.52
C PHE A 234 2.88 -7.92 9.13
N TYR A 235 3.46 -7.22 10.11
CA TYR A 235 4.54 -6.25 9.90
C TYR A 235 5.71 -6.87 9.14
N ASN A 236 6.16 -8.05 9.54
CA ASN A 236 7.25 -8.74 8.85
C ASN A 236 6.87 -9.16 7.43
N VAL A 237 5.60 -9.43 7.14
CA VAL A 237 5.15 -9.74 5.78
C VAL A 237 5.19 -8.50 4.88
N ILE A 238 4.70 -7.35 5.37
CA ILE A 238 4.66 -6.11 4.59
C ILE A 238 6.02 -5.41 4.49
N ASN A 239 6.87 -5.53 5.52
CA ASN A 239 8.20 -4.91 5.60
C ASN A 239 9.34 -5.88 5.30
N LYS A 240 9.05 -7.09 4.80
CA LYS A 240 10.06 -7.92 4.14
C LYS A 240 10.70 -7.04 3.07
N LYS A 241 12.01 -6.75 3.22
CA LYS A 241 12.80 -6.02 2.22
C LYS A 241 12.45 -6.59 0.86
N ASP A 242 11.85 -5.78 -0.01
CA ASP A 242 11.47 -6.23 -1.33
C ASP A 242 12.74 -6.69 -2.05
N LYS A 243 12.89 -8.02 -2.18
CA LYS A 243 14.00 -8.64 -2.89
C LYS A 243 13.70 -8.78 -4.37
N SER A 244 12.65 -8.13 -4.87
CA SER A 244 12.34 -8.16 -6.29
C SER A 244 13.49 -7.56 -7.07
N THR A 245 13.95 -8.29 -8.08
CA THR A 245 14.96 -7.82 -9.03
C THR A 245 14.44 -8.02 -10.43
N LEU A 246 14.86 -7.15 -11.33
CA LEU A 246 14.71 -7.33 -12.76
C LEU A 246 16.03 -6.92 -13.38
N ASN A 247 16.74 -7.89 -13.93
CA ASN A 247 18.03 -7.68 -14.56
C ASN A 247 17.92 -8.00 -16.04
N VAL A 248 18.29 -7.01 -16.85
CA VAL A 248 18.34 -7.09 -18.31
C VAL A 248 19.71 -6.65 -18.77
N LYS A 249 20.13 -7.12 -19.93
CA LYS A 249 21.41 -6.77 -20.56
C LYS A 249 21.17 -6.15 -21.92
N ASP A 250 22.09 -5.31 -22.35
CA ASP A 250 22.13 -4.83 -23.73
C ASP A 250 22.65 -5.94 -24.66
N THR A 251 22.26 -5.90 -25.93
CA THR A 251 22.71 -6.86 -26.95
C THR A 251 23.11 -6.14 -28.24
N THR A 252 24.10 -6.69 -28.95
CA THR A 252 24.44 -6.26 -30.32
C THR A 252 24.23 -7.43 -31.26
N ILE A 253 23.52 -7.19 -32.36
CA ILE A 253 23.21 -8.19 -33.38
C ILE A 253 23.59 -7.66 -34.77
N GLY A 254 23.79 -8.59 -35.70
CA GLY A 254 24.01 -8.27 -37.10
C GLY A 254 22.72 -7.91 -37.83
N LEU A 255 22.84 -7.18 -38.95
CA LEU A 255 21.72 -7.00 -39.88
C LEU A 255 21.10 -8.35 -40.27
N ASN A 256 19.78 -8.38 -40.37
CA ASN A 256 18.95 -9.53 -40.72
C ASN A 256 19.04 -10.73 -39.75
N SER A 257 19.64 -10.54 -38.56
CA SER A 257 19.61 -11.55 -37.50
C SER A 257 18.22 -11.69 -36.90
N THR A 258 17.95 -12.83 -36.25
CA THR A 258 16.76 -13.00 -35.42
C THR A 258 17.02 -12.47 -34.01
N TRP A 259 15.98 -11.93 -33.38
CA TRP A 259 16.05 -11.41 -32.01
C TRP A 259 14.73 -11.65 -31.28
N LYS A 260 14.80 -12.01 -30.00
CA LYS A 260 13.66 -12.14 -29.10
C LYS A 260 13.91 -11.35 -27.83
N ALA A 261 12.85 -10.83 -27.21
CA ALA A 261 12.95 -10.12 -25.94
C ALA A 261 13.59 -10.97 -24.81
N GLN A 262 13.47 -12.30 -24.88
CA GLN A 262 14.13 -13.19 -23.93
C GLN A 262 15.67 -13.10 -24.00
N ASP A 263 16.25 -12.70 -25.12
CA ASP A 263 17.71 -12.63 -25.32
C ASP A 263 18.37 -11.55 -24.45
N ASN A 264 17.61 -10.51 -24.07
CA ASN A 264 18.05 -9.43 -23.18
C ASN A 264 17.65 -9.67 -21.72
N PHE A 265 16.83 -10.66 -21.41
CA PHE A 265 16.47 -11.01 -20.04
C PHE A 265 17.59 -11.82 -19.38
N VAL A 266 18.07 -11.39 -18.21
CA VAL A 266 19.12 -12.09 -17.46
C VAL A 266 18.49 -12.92 -16.35
N ASN A 267 17.82 -12.27 -15.41
CA ASN A 267 17.07 -12.93 -14.35
C ASN A 267 16.10 -11.93 -13.69
N ALA A 268 15.17 -12.47 -12.92
CA ALA A 268 14.33 -11.70 -12.03
C ALA A 268 14.03 -12.52 -10.78
N THR A 269 13.72 -11.81 -9.70
CA THR A 269 13.23 -12.39 -8.44
C THR A 269 11.97 -11.68 -8.00
N ASP A 270 11.13 -12.37 -7.22
CA ASP A 270 9.94 -11.82 -6.59
C ASP A 270 10.25 -11.17 -5.23
N LYS A 271 9.21 -10.66 -4.55
CA LYS A 271 9.30 -10.02 -3.22
C LYS A 271 9.99 -10.87 -2.16
N SER A 272 9.98 -12.19 -2.31
CA SER A 272 10.62 -13.15 -1.41
C SER A 272 12.07 -13.48 -1.80
N GLY A 273 12.50 -13.07 -2.99
CA GLY A 273 13.78 -13.44 -3.59
C GLY A 273 13.70 -14.73 -4.43
N LYS A 274 12.51 -15.29 -4.65
CA LYS A 274 12.34 -16.50 -5.47
C LYS A 274 12.47 -16.14 -6.94
N LYS A 275 13.12 -17.03 -7.72
CA LYS A 275 13.33 -16.84 -9.16
C LYS A 275 12.00 -16.71 -9.91
N VAL A 276 11.94 -15.71 -10.78
CA VAL A 276 10.82 -15.41 -11.68
C VAL A 276 11.22 -15.80 -13.11
N THR A 277 10.31 -16.45 -13.81
CA THR A 277 10.54 -16.89 -15.20
C THR A 277 10.16 -15.79 -16.19
N PHE A 278 10.77 -15.81 -17.38
CA PHE A 278 10.47 -14.84 -18.45
C PHE A 278 8.97 -14.75 -18.81
N ALA A 279 8.21 -15.85 -18.69
CA ALA A 279 6.77 -15.88 -18.95
C ALA A 279 5.94 -14.94 -18.05
N GLN A 280 6.48 -14.49 -16.92
CA GLN A 280 5.84 -13.56 -16.00
C GLN A 280 6.27 -12.10 -16.22
N ILE A 281 7.20 -11.87 -17.14
CA ILE A 281 7.73 -10.55 -17.47
C ILE A 281 6.91 -9.98 -18.62
N THR A 282 6.40 -8.77 -18.45
CA THR A 282 5.81 -8.03 -19.57
C THR A 282 6.89 -7.15 -20.20
N PHE A 283 6.86 -7.00 -21.52
CA PHE A 283 7.80 -6.14 -22.23
C PHE A 283 7.09 -5.35 -23.32
N SER A 284 7.65 -4.19 -23.66
CA SER A 284 7.15 -3.31 -24.71
C SER A 284 8.30 -2.69 -25.50
N GLY A 285 8.09 -2.51 -26.80
CA GLY A 285 9.08 -1.99 -27.75
C GLY A 285 9.28 -2.95 -28.91
N GLN A 286 9.90 -2.46 -29.99
CA GLN A 286 10.13 -3.22 -31.21
C GLN A 286 11.56 -3.02 -31.70
N VAL A 287 12.18 -4.11 -32.16
CA VAL A 287 13.52 -4.10 -32.78
C VAL A 287 13.34 -4.39 -34.27
N TYR A 288 13.88 -3.51 -35.12
CA TYR A 288 13.91 -3.74 -36.56
C TYR A 288 15.30 -4.22 -36.97
N THR A 289 15.47 -5.53 -37.18
CA THR A 289 16.80 -6.12 -37.46
C THR A 289 17.31 -5.86 -38.87
N THR A 290 16.46 -5.29 -39.74
CA THR A 290 16.80 -4.89 -41.12
C THR A 290 17.36 -3.47 -41.22
N LYS A 291 17.35 -2.69 -40.13
CA LYS A 291 17.80 -1.30 -40.10
C LYS A 291 18.87 -1.12 -39.02
N GLU A 292 19.99 -0.50 -39.40
CA GLU A 292 21.02 -0.11 -38.42
C GLU A 292 20.42 0.88 -37.40
N GLY A 293 20.71 0.68 -36.13
CA GLY A 293 20.17 1.53 -35.08
C GLY A 293 20.29 0.92 -33.69
N THR A 294 19.86 1.68 -32.68
CA THR A 294 19.71 1.19 -31.31
C THR A 294 18.24 1.31 -30.92
N TYR A 295 17.67 0.19 -30.49
CA TYR A 295 16.27 0.07 -30.12
C TYR A 295 16.15 -0.16 -28.61
N SER A 296 15.20 0.50 -27.96
CA SER A 296 14.98 0.39 -26.51
C SER A 296 13.79 -0.51 -26.23
N ILE A 297 14.00 -1.53 -25.40
CA ILE A 297 12.95 -2.47 -24.95
C ILE A 297 12.77 -2.29 -23.46
N THR A 298 11.53 -2.00 -23.04
CA THR A 298 11.18 -1.83 -21.64
C THR A 298 10.63 -3.15 -21.10
N TYR A 299 11.25 -3.67 -20.06
CA TYR A 299 10.81 -4.85 -19.31
C TYR A 299 10.17 -4.38 -18.00
N LYS A 300 9.06 -5.02 -17.65
CA LYS A 300 8.31 -4.72 -16.43
C LYS A 300 8.01 -5.98 -15.65
N TYR A 301 8.23 -5.88 -14.34
CA TYR A 301 7.81 -6.89 -13.38
C TYR A 301 7.40 -6.20 -12.08
N ASN A 302 6.13 -6.33 -11.69
CA ASN A 302 5.51 -5.59 -10.59
C ASN A 302 5.76 -4.07 -10.70
N LYS A 303 6.43 -3.46 -9.71
CA LYS A 303 6.76 -2.02 -9.68
C LYS A 303 8.11 -1.70 -10.35
N ILE A 304 8.86 -2.69 -10.82
CA ILE A 304 10.19 -2.52 -11.40
C ILE A 304 10.09 -2.38 -12.91
N ASN A 305 10.74 -1.34 -13.45
CA ASN A 305 10.93 -1.13 -14.87
C ASN A 305 12.43 -1.11 -15.20
N LYS A 306 12.83 -1.77 -16.27
CA LYS A 306 14.20 -1.73 -16.81
C LYS A 306 14.17 -1.59 -18.32
N ILE A 307 15.18 -0.93 -18.87
CA ILE A 307 15.34 -0.75 -20.30
C ILE A 307 16.60 -1.50 -20.73
N ALA A 308 16.48 -2.32 -21.76
CA ALA A 308 17.62 -2.91 -22.47
C ALA A 308 17.74 -2.26 -23.86
N LYS A 309 18.98 -2.05 -24.30
CA LYS A 309 19.30 -1.56 -25.65
C LYS A 309 19.70 -2.71 -26.55
N VAL A 310 19.13 -2.73 -27.75
CA VAL A 310 19.47 -3.68 -28.81
C VAL A 310 20.07 -2.90 -29.96
N THR A 311 21.37 -3.08 -30.22
CA THR A 311 22.09 -2.40 -31.30
C THR A 311 22.23 -3.32 -32.51
N VAL A 312 21.69 -2.88 -33.64
CA VAL A 312 21.82 -3.58 -34.93
C VAL A 312 22.97 -2.93 -35.71
N LYS A 313 23.99 -3.71 -36.06
CA LYS A 313 25.17 -3.24 -36.82
C LYS A 313 25.33 -4.00 -38.12
N ASN A 314 25.76 -3.30 -39.17
CA ASN A 314 26.27 -3.93 -40.37
C ASN A 314 27.71 -4.41 -40.12
N HIS A 315 27.94 -5.72 -40.21
CA HIS A 315 29.26 -6.31 -40.06
C HIS A 315 30.20 -6.02 -41.26
N ILE A 316 29.70 -5.48 -42.37
CA ILE A 316 30.45 -5.28 -43.62
C ILE A 316 31.44 -4.09 -43.54
N LYS A 317 31.36 -3.21 -42.53
CA LYS A 317 32.21 -2.00 -42.45
C LYS A 317 33.65 -2.19 -41.92
N ARG A 318 34.17 -3.43 -41.77
CA ARG A 318 35.52 -3.65 -41.17
C ARG A 318 36.70 -3.91 -42.12
N ASN A 319 36.52 -4.15 -43.43
CA ASN A 319 37.65 -4.50 -44.32
C ASN A 319 37.66 -3.73 -45.66
N ASN A 320 37.80 -2.40 -45.65
CA ASN A 320 38.01 -1.65 -46.91
C ASN A 320 39.22 -0.69 -46.92
N SER A 321 40.09 -0.72 -45.90
CA SER A 321 41.35 0.03 -45.91
C SER A 321 42.56 -0.76 -46.45
N TYR A 322 42.45 -2.07 -46.66
CA TYR A 322 43.57 -2.91 -47.14
C TYR A 322 43.58 -3.19 -48.66
N GLN A 323 42.51 -2.83 -49.39
CA GLN A 323 42.42 -3.06 -50.85
C GLN A 323 42.74 -1.82 -51.71
N ARG A 324 42.97 -0.64 -51.12
CA ARG A 324 43.38 0.55 -51.88
C ARG A 324 44.89 0.72 -52.06
N SER A 325 45.72 -0.03 -51.33
CA SER A 325 47.19 0.09 -51.40
C SER A 325 47.87 -0.84 -52.41
N LYS A 326 47.15 -1.75 -53.08
CA LYS A 326 47.72 -2.67 -54.09
C LYS A 326 47.41 -2.34 -55.55
N CYS A 327 46.65 -1.28 -55.84
CA CYS A 327 46.29 -0.91 -57.23
C CYS A 327 47.19 0.15 -57.88
N ASN A 328 48.24 0.65 -57.20
CA ASN A 328 49.09 1.75 -57.71
C ASN A 328 50.53 1.32 -58.09
N ILE A 329 50.82 0.04 -58.34
CA ILE A 329 52.20 -0.43 -58.63
C ILE A 329 52.39 -0.90 -60.10
N TRP A 330 51.45 -0.66 -61.03
CA TRP A 330 51.61 -1.08 -62.44
C TRP A 330 51.21 -0.01 -63.47
N ARG A 331 51.69 1.22 -63.30
CA ARG A 331 51.80 2.20 -64.40
C ARG A 331 53.08 3.02 -64.23
N SER A 332 54.17 2.49 -64.76
CA SER A 332 55.41 3.20 -65.12
C SER A 332 55.75 2.84 -66.55
#